data_AF-A0A1I4P4U3-F1
#
_entry.id   AF-A0A1I4P4U3-F1
#
_cell.length_a   1.000
_cell.length_b   1.000
_cell.length_c   1.000
_cell.angle_alpha   90.00
_cell.angle_beta   90.00
_cell.angle_gamma   90.00
#
_symmetry.space_group_name_H-M   'P 1'
#
loop_
_entity.id
_entity.type
_entity.pdbx_description
1 polymer ?
#
loop_
_entity_poly.entity_id
_entity_poly.type
_entity_poly.pdbx_seq_one_letter_code
_entity_poly.pdbx_strand_id
1 'polypeptide(L)'
;MKGKNLHLIFYWLVYVCGLASYVLFFEPYGMIATVMTTLFSGLGTILIANAMKNRLLILLGVVLILSPLIVYGIYVLLATVFGIDFNIDTNL
;
A
#
# COMPACT_ATOMS: atom_id res chain seq x y z
N MET A 1 10.08 -29.80 -5.34
CA MET A 1 9.53 -28.57 -5.95
C MET A 1 8.21 -28.07 -5.30
N LYS A 2 7.76 -28.57 -4.14
CA LYS A 2 6.46 -28.17 -3.53
C LYS A 2 6.49 -26.89 -2.67
N GLY A 3 7.65 -26.49 -2.12
CA GLY A 3 7.75 -25.33 -1.22
C GLY A 3 7.72 -23.96 -1.90
N LYS A 4 8.12 -23.86 -3.18
CA LYS A 4 8.20 -22.57 -3.91
C LYS A 4 6.84 -21.93 -4.15
N ASN A 5 5.80 -22.73 -4.41
CA ASN A 5 4.47 -22.22 -4.68
C ASN A 5 3.79 -21.65 -3.42
N LEU A 6 4.07 -22.23 -2.25
CA LEU A 6 3.47 -21.78 -0.99
C LEU A 6 3.90 -20.36 -0.63
N HIS A 7 5.20 -20.05 -0.77
CA HIS A 7 5.73 -18.71 -0.51
C HIS A 7 5.16 -17.67 -1.47
N LEU A 8 4.92 -18.06 -2.72
CA LEU A 8 4.32 -17.19 -3.73
C LEU A 8 2.85 -16.89 -3.42
N ILE A 9 2.09 -17.89 -2.95
CA ILE A 9 0.70 -17.70 -2.52
C ILE A 9 0.63 -16.76 -1.31
N PHE A 10 1.49 -16.97 -0.31
CA PHE A 10 1.58 -16.09 0.86
C PHE A 10 1.94 -14.65 0.47
N TYR A 11 2.91 -14.48 -0.43
CA TYR A 11 3.25 -13.18 -0.98
C TYR A 11 2.03 -12.48 -1.58
N TRP A 12 1.27 -13.17 -2.44
CA TRP A 12 0.09 -12.61 -3.07
C TRP A 12 -1.03 -12.27 -2.08
N LEU A 13 -1.26 -13.11 -1.05
CA LEU A 13 -2.24 -12.80 -0.01
C LEU A 13 -1.91 -11.52 0.75
N VAL A 14 -0.64 -11.35 1.15
CA VAL A 14 -0.20 -10.13 1.85
C VAL A 14 -0.28 -8.91 0.92
N TYR A 15 0.10 -9.07 -0.35
CA TYR A 15 0.05 -8.01 -1.35
C TYR A 15 -1.40 -7.54 -1.61
N VAL A 16 -2.34 -8.47 -1.81
CA VAL A 16 -3.76 -8.17 -2.02
C VAL A 16 -4.38 -7.54 -0.77
N CYS A 17 -3.96 -7.95 0.42
CA CYS A 17 -4.40 -7.32 1.67
C CYS A 17 -3.98 -5.84 1.75
N GLY A 18 -2.76 -5.52 1.36
CA GLY A 18 -2.30 -4.12 1.24
C GLY A 18 -3.06 -3.32 0.19
N LEU A 19 -3.44 -3.94 -0.93
CA LEU A 19 -4.30 -3.30 -1.94
C LEU A 19 -5.74 -3.09 -1.45
N ALA A 20 -6.28 -4.03 -0.69
CA ALA A 20 -7.64 -3.94 -0.15
C ALA A 20 -7.79 -2.78 0.85
N SER A 21 -6.71 -2.35 1.50
CA SER A 21 -6.77 -1.23 2.44
C SER A 21 -7.04 0.13 1.78
N TYR A 22 -6.96 0.23 0.45
CA TYR A 22 -7.40 1.43 -0.29
C TYR A 22 -8.92 1.64 -0.25
N VAL A 23 -9.70 0.59 0.04
CA VAL A 23 -11.15 0.73 0.22
C VAL A 23 -11.46 1.65 1.41
N LEU A 24 -10.61 1.61 2.44
CA LEU A 24 -10.75 2.42 3.63
C LEU A 24 -10.30 3.87 3.42
N PHE A 25 -9.64 4.21 2.31
CA PHE A 25 -9.00 5.51 2.09
C PHE A 25 -9.96 6.71 2.20
N PHE A 26 -11.25 6.52 1.90
CA PHE A 26 -12.27 7.58 1.94
C PHE A 26 -12.87 7.84 3.32
N GLU A 27 -12.50 7.06 4.34
CA GLU A 27 -12.94 7.30 5.72
C GLU A 27 -12.07 8.38 6.42
N PRO A 28 -12.60 9.07 7.44
CA PRO A 28 -11.91 10.16 8.15
C PRO A 28 -10.55 9.76 8.79
N TYR A 29 -10.31 8.48 9.05
CA TYR A 29 -9.01 7.93 9.47
C TYR A 29 -8.43 6.93 8.47
N GLY A 30 -9.08 6.84 7.31
CA GLY A 30 -8.79 5.93 6.22
C GLY A 30 -7.36 6.03 5.73
N MET A 31 -6.89 7.25 5.50
CA MET A 31 -5.54 7.49 5.01
C MET A 31 -4.45 6.93 5.93
N ILE A 32 -4.53 7.20 7.24
CA ILE A 32 -3.56 6.70 8.21
C ILE A 32 -3.62 5.16 8.26
N ALA A 33 -4.83 4.59 8.27
CA ALA A 33 -5.02 3.14 8.24
C ALA A 33 -4.45 2.50 6.96
N THR A 34 -4.70 3.09 5.79
CA THR A 34 -4.17 2.65 4.49
C THR A 34 -2.65 2.73 4.46
N VAL A 35 -2.04 3.82 4.95
CA VAL A 35 -0.58 3.97 5.02
C VAL A 35 0.04 2.92 5.94
N MET A 36 -0.50 2.73 7.15
CA MET A 36 0.05 1.75 8.09
C MET A 36 -0.07 0.32 7.53
N THR A 37 -1.24 -0.05 7.02
CA THR A 37 -1.48 -1.38 6.45
C THR A 37 -0.60 -1.67 5.23
N THR A 38 -0.50 -0.74 4.28
CA THR A 38 0.36 -0.88 3.09
C THR A 38 1.84 -0.95 3.44
N LEU A 39 2.28 -0.22 4.47
CA LEU A 39 3.65 -0.25 4.96
C LEU A 39 3.98 -1.61 5.60
N PHE A 40 3.12 -2.13 6.48
CA PHE A 40 3.30 -3.46 7.07
C PHE A 40 3.20 -4.58 6.02
N SER A 41 2.25 -4.51 5.09
CA SER A 41 2.13 -5.50 4.01
C SER A 41 3.30 -5.42 3.03
N GLY A 42 3.79 -4.21 2.74
CA GLY A 42 4.93 -3.97 1.88
C GLY A 42 6.22 -4.53 2.47
N LEU A 43 6.47 -4.29 3.77
CA LEU A 43 7.59 -4.90 4.47
C LEU A 43 7.49 -6.43 4.51
N GLY A 44 6.30 -6.98 4.77
CA GLY A 44 6.06 -8.43 4.75
C GLY A 44 6.33 -9.05 3.38
N THR A 45 5.85 -8.42 2.31
CA THR A 45 6.09 -8.89 0.93
C THR A 45 7.56 -8.80 0.54
N ILE A 46 8.29 -7.75 0.95
CA ILE A 46 9.74 -7.63 0.73
C ILE A 46 10.51 -8.75 1.44
N LEU A 47 10.17 -9.05 2.70
CA LEU A 47 10.79 -10.14 3.47
C LEU A 47 10.60 -11.50 2.78
N ILE A 48 9.37 -11.80 2.33
CA ILE A 48 9.06 -13.03 1.60
C ILE A 48 9.78 -13.08 0.25
N ALA A 49 9.79 -11.96 -0.48
CA ALA A 49 10.47 -11.86 -1.77
C ALA A 49 11.99 -12.03 -1.63
N ASN A 50 12.57 -11.53 -0.55
CA ASN A 50 13.98 -11.71 -0.22
C ASN A 50 14.31 -13.18 0.07
N ALA A 51 13.44 -13.88 0.83
CA ALA A 51 13.57 -15.32 1.05
C ALA A 51 13.51 -16.13 -0.27
N MET A 52 12.73 -15.65 -1.25
CA MET A 52 12.64 -16.24 -2.59
C MET A 52 13.77 -15.81 -3.54
N LYS A 53 14.65 -14.88 -3.12
CA LYS A 53 15.73 -14.29 -3.92
C LYS A 53 15.27 -13.70 -5.26
N ASN A 54 14.01 -13.27 -5.35
CA ASN A 54 13.45 -12.73 -6.59
C ASN A 54 13.36 -11.20 -6.53
N ARG A 55 14.26 -10.53 -7.26
CA ARG A 55 14.37 -9.07 -7.25
C ARG A 55 13.11 -8.35 -7.75
N LEU A 56 12.35 -8.95 -8.66
CA LEU A 56 11.10 -8.37 -9.17
C LEU A 56 10.03 -8.28 -8.08
N LEU A 57 9.92 -9.32 -7.24
CA LEU A 57 8.95 -9.35 -6.14
C LEU A 57 9.31 -8.36 -5.03
N ILE A 58 10.62 -8.11 -4.81
CA ILE A 58 11.08 -7.07 -3.89
C ILE A 58 10.65 -5.70 -4.41
N LEU A 59 10.84 -5.44 -5.71
CA LEU A 59 10.48 -4.17 -6.33
C LEU A 59 8.96 -3.91 -6.27
N LEU A 60 8.13 -4.94 -6.47
CA LEU A 60 6.67 -4.83 -6.26
C LEU A 60 6.33 -4.43 -4.81
N GLY A 61 7.02 -4.99 -3.82
CA GLY A 61 6.80 -4.66 -2.40
C GLY A 61 7.18 -3.22 -2.08
N VAL A 62 8.29 -2.71 -2.64
CA VAL A 62 8.67 -1.30 -2.51
C VAL A 62 7.65 -0.38 -3.18
N VAL A 63 7.17 -0.74 -4.37
CA VAL A 63 6.10 0.02 -5.06
C VAL A 63 4.84 0.07 -4.21
N LEU A 64 4.47 -1.01 -3.53
CA LEU A 64 3.31 -1.05 -2.63
C LEU A 64 3.47 -0.10 -1.43
N ILE A 65 4.69 0.05 -0.89
CA ILE A 65 4.97 1.02 0.19
C ILE A 65 4.90 2.46 -0.33
N LEU A 66 5.33 2.68 -1.57
CA LEU A 66 5.35 4.02 -2.17
C LEU A 66 3.97 4.45 -2.69
N SER A 67 3.08 3.51 -3.01
CA SER A 67 1.81 3.81 -3.66
C SER A 67 0.87 4.73 -2.87
N PRO A 68 0.75 4.66 -1.51
CA PRO A 68 -0.11 5.56 -0.76
C PRO A 68 0.39 6.99 -0.85
N LEU A 69 1.72 7.18 -0.91
CA LEU A 69 2.35 8.48 -1.02
C LEU A 69 2.08 9.11 -2.40
N ILE A 70 2.10 8.31 -3.46
CA ILE A 70 1.75 8.76 -4.82
C ILE A 70 0.28 9.17 -4.87
N VAL A 71 -0.62 8.33 -4.34
CA VAL A 71 -2.07 8.62 -4.30
C VAL A 71 -2.36 9.89 -3.49
N TYR A 72 -1.72 10.02 -2.33
CA TYR A 72 -1.82 11.24 -1.51
C TYR A 72 -1.29 12.47 -2.25
N GLY A 73 -0.12 12.38 -2.90
CA GLY A 73 0.45 13.47 -3.67
C GLY A 73 -0.47 13.95 -4.79
N ILE A 74 -1.11 13.03 -5.52
CA ILE A 74 -2.10 13.35 -6.55
C ILE A 74 -3.33 14.02 -5.94
N TYR A 75 -3.82 13.51 -4.81
CA TYR A 75 -4.98 14.05 -4.12
C TYR A 75 -4.75 15.50 -3.67
N VAL A 76 -3.60 15.77 -3.03
CA VAL A 76 -3.21 17.13 -2.63
C VAL A 76 -3.06 18.03 -3.85
N LEU A 77 -2.40 17.55 -4.92
CA LEU A 77 -2.21 18.35 -6.13
C LEU A 77 -3.55 18.71 -6.79
N LEU A 78 -4.52 17.79 -6.83
CA LEU A 78 -5.87 18.07 -7.31
C LEU A 78 -6.59 19.10 -6.43
N ALA A 79 -6.53 18.95 -5.11
CA ALA A 79 -7.12 19.91 -4.18
C ALA A 79 -6.52 21.32 -4.38
N THR A 80 -5.19 21.41 -4.50
CA THR A 80 -4.50 22.70 -4.67
C THR A 80 -4.73 23.34 -6.05
N VAL A 81 -4.76 22.55 -7.13
CA VAL A 81 -4.90 23.07 -8.50
C VAL A 81 -6.34 23.44 -8.83
N PHE A 82 -7.31 22.63 -8.38
CA PHE A 82 -8.72 22.83 -8.70
C PHE A 82 -9.49 23.58 -7.61
N GLY A 83 -8.86 23.90 -6.47
CA GLY A 83 -9.53 24.55 -5.35
C GLY A 83 -10.68 23.71 -4.79
N ILE A 84 -10.62 22.38 -4.95
CA ILE A 84 -11.59 21.47 -4.38
C ILE A 84 -11.17 21.28 -2.93
N ASP A 85 -11.81 22.02 -2.03
CA ASP A 85 -11.80 21.71 -0.60
C ASP A 85 -12.49 20.36 -0.41
N PHE A 86 -11.74 19.29 -0.58
CA PHE A 86 -12.09 18.05 0.10
C PHE A 86 -11.84 18.34 1.58
N ASN A 87 -12.88 18.83 2.25
CA ASN A 87 -12.89 19.11 3.66
C ASN A 87 -12.56 17.80 4.41
N ILE A 88 -11.26 17.53 4.59
CA ILE A 88 -10.77 16.72 5.67
C ILE A 88 -11.01 17.62 6.86
N ASP A 89 -12.18 17.49 7.49
CA ASP A 89 -12.49 18.10 8.77
C ASP A 89 -11.41 17.63 9.75
N THR A 90 -10.29 18.35 9.79
CA THR A 90 -9.29 18.30 10.85
C THR A 90 -9.89 18.99 12.07
N ASN A 91 -10.98 18.43 12.59
CA ASN A 91 -11.46 18.76 13.93
C ASN A 91 -10.72 17.81 14.88
N LEU A 92 -9.52 18.23 15.27
CA LEU A 92 -8.75 17.70 16.38
C LEU A 92 -8.48 18.85 17.35
#